data_AF-A0A024QED0-F1
#
_entry.id   AF-A0A024QED0-F1
#
_cell.length_a   1.000
_cell.length_b   1.000
_cell.length_c   1.000
_cell.angle_alpha   90.00
_cell.angle_beta   90.00
_cell.angle_gamma   90.00
#
_symmetry.space_group_name_H-M   'P 1'
#
loop_
_entity.id
_entity.type
_entity.pdbx_description
1 polymer ?
#
loop_
_entity_poly.entity_id
_entity_poly.type
_entity_poly.pdbx_seq_one_letter_code
_entity_poly.pdbx_strand_id
1 'polypeptide(L)'
;MPTCENCNNKWSWKQTIKKTATLDSAITCPYCGEKQYQTQKSKTKCALLTPVILLPMLLNFFFEPGVHVPILLAVLFLLAMSLFPFLVEIGNKEEYINFFDK
;
A
#
# COMPACT_ATOMS: atom_id res chain seq x y z
N MET A 1 6.98 6.65 -4.80
CA MET A 1 7.23 5.89 -6.04
C MET A 1 8.46 5.05 -5.81
N PRO A 2 8.35 3.73 -5.96
CA PRO A 2 9.47 2.83 -5.77
C PRO A 2 10.50 2.97 -6.90
N THR A 3 11.76 2.71 -6.54
CA THR A 3 12.87 2.57 -7.46
C THR A 3 13.34 1.13 -7.42
N CYS A 4 13.57 0.53 -8.59
CA CYS A 4 14.06 -0.84 -8.65
C CYS A 4 15.50 -0.93 -8.13
N GLU A 5 15.75 -1.71 -7.08
CA GLU A 5 17.11 -1.95 -6.55
C GLU A 5 18.08 -2.58 -7.57
N ASN A 6 17.61 -3.41 -8.52
CA ASN A 6 18.49 -4.04 -9.52
C ASN A 6 18.88 -3.08 -10.66
N CYS A 7 17.90 -2.45 -11.33
CA CYS A 7 18.18 -1.62 -12.51
C CYS A 7 18.11 -0.10 -12.26
N ASN A 8 17.85 0.33 -11.01
CA ASN A 8 17.75 1.72 -10.58
C ASN A 8 16.70 2.58 -11.34
N ASN A 9 15.79 1.95 -12.09
CA ASN A 9 14.71 2.66 -12.77
C ASN A 9 13.58 2.97 -11.78
N LYS A 10 13.16 4.24 -11.78
CA LYS A 10 12.02 4.72 -10.99
C LYS A 10 10.71 4.37 -11.69
N TRP A 11 9.75 3.81 -10.94
CA TRP A 11 8.46 3.46 -11.51
C TRP A 11 7.52 4.67 -11.56
N SER A 12 6.69 4.73 -12.59
CA SER A 12 5.58 5.66 -12.66
C SER A 12 4.42 5.20 -11.77
N TRP A 13 3.56 6.15 -11.39
CA TRP A 13 2.37 5.89 -10.56
C TRP A 13 1.49 4.76 -11.11
N LYS A 14 1.24 4.78 -12.42
CA LYS A 14 0.44 3.76 -13.12
C LYS A 14 1.10 2.38 -13.09
N GLN A 15 2.42 2.33 -13.28
CA GLN A 15 3.18 1.08 -13.22
C GLN A 15 3.15 0.48 -11.82
N THR A 16 3.38 1.30 -10.78
CA THR A 16 3.33 0.86 -9.40
C THR A 16 1.98 0.25 -9.08
N ILE A 17 0.87 0.95 -9.33
CA ILE A 17 -0.46 0.40 -9.03
C ILE A 17 -0.72 -0.89 -9.79
N LYS A 18 -0.47 -0.91 -11.11
CA LYS A 18 -0.72 -2.12 -11.93
C LYS A 18 0.07 -3.34 -11.42
N LYS A 19 1.29 -3.12 -10.94
CA LYS A 19 2.19 -4.19 -10.48
C LYS A 19 1.99 -4.58 -9.02
N THR A 20 1.53 -3.67 -8.16
CA THR A 20 1.24 -3.96 -6.75
C THR A 20 -0.21 -4.35 -6.48
N ALA A 21 -1.12 -4.16 -7.42
CA ALA A 21 -2.51 -4.63 -7.33
C ALA A 21 -2.65 -6.16 -7.53
N THR A 22 -1.56 -6.91 -7.47
CA THR A 22 -1.54 -8.37 -7.54
C THR A 22 -1.50 -8.97 -6.14
N LEU A 23 -2.08 -10.15 -5.96
CA LEU A 23 -1.97 -10.90 -4.70
C LEU A 23 -0.63 -11.63 -4.54
N ASP A 24 0.23 -11.56 -5.56
CA ASP A 24 1.58 -12.13 -5.55
C ASP A 24 2.51 -11.29 -4.66
N SER A 25 3.34 -11.95 -3.84
CA SER A 25 4.38 -11.29 -3.06
C SER A 25 5.53 -10.80 -3.96
N ALA A 26 5.74 -11.47 -5.09
CA ALA A 26 6.76 -11.15 -6.07
C ALA A 26 6.24 -10.16 -7.12
N ILE A 27 6.88 -9.00 -7.18
CA ILE A 27 6.59 -7.93 -8.10
C ILE A 27 7.68 -7.90 -9.18
N THR A 28 7.34 -8.30 -10.40
CA THR A 28 8.30 -8.31 -11.52
C THR A 28 8.52 -6.90 -12.06
N CYS A 29 9.77 -6.45 -12.08
CA CYS A 29 10.17 -5.16 -12.60
C CYS A 29 9.85 -5.04 -14.11
N PRO A 30 9.14 -3.98 -14.55
CA PRO A 30 8.78 -3.83 -15.96
C PRO A 30 9.97 -3.45 -16.87
N TYR A 31 11.11 -3.06 -16.30
CA TYR A 31 12.29 -2.63 -17.05
C TYR A 31 13.33 -3.74 -17.22
N CYS A 32 13.69 -4.45 -16.15
CA CYS A 32 14.72 -5.49 -16.18
C CYS A 32 14.19 -6.92 -16.01
N GLY A 33 12.91 -7.11 -15.68
CA GLY A 33 12.32 -8.43 -15.46
C GLY A 33 12.67 -9.09 -14.13
N GLU A 34 13.50 -8.46 -13.30
CA GLU A 34 13.89 -9.01 -12.00
C GLU A 34 12.71 -9.02 -11.02
N LYS A 35 12.65 -10.04 -10.16
CA LYS A 35 11.64 -10.13 -9.10
C LYS A 35 12.04 -9.23 -7.93
N GLN A 36 11.10 -8.43 -7.46
CA GLN A 36 11.26 -7.58 -6.29
C GLN A 36 10.11 -7.80 -5.33
N TYR A 37 10.33 -7.49 -4.07
CA TYR A 37 9.37 -7.70 -3.00
C TYR A 37 9.16 -6.38 -2.27
N GLN A 38 7.94 -6.17 -1.79
CA GLN A 38 7.66 -5.02 -0.94
C GLN A 38 8.39 -5.18 0.40
N THR A 39 9.09 -4.14 0.84
CA THR A 39 9.82 -4.15 2.11
C THR A 39 8.87 -4.20 3.31
N GLN A 40 9.31 -4.72 4.45
CA GLN A 40 8.50 -4.75 5.67
C GLN A 40 8.10 -3.36 6.14
N LYS A 41 9.03 -2.41 6.07
CA LYS A 41 8.75 -1.01 6.42
C LYS A 41 7.60 -0.46 5.58
N SER A 42 7.60 -0.75 4.27
CA SER A 42 6.53 -0.32 3.38
C SER A 42 5.21 -1.05 3.63
N LYS A 43 5.25 -2.37 3.86
CA LYS A 43 4.06 -3.16 4.23
C LYS A 43 3.41 -2.59 5.50
N THR A 44 4.18 -2.29 6.53
CA THR A 44 3.69 -1.68 7.77
C THR A 44 3.10 -0.29 7.53
N LYS A 45 3.79 0.58 6.78
CA LYS A 45 3.25 1.91 6.41
C LYS A 45 1.91 1.80 5.67
N CYS A 46 1.80 0.86 4.73
CA CYS A 46 0.56 0.63 3.98
C CYS A 46 -0.54 0.03 4.86
N ALA A 47 -0.20 -0.89 5.77
CA ALA A 47 -1.16 -1.50 6.69
C ALA A 47 -1.79 -0.47 7.64
N LEU A 48 -1.07 0.60 7.99
CA LEU A 48 -1.60 1.73 8.78
C LEU A 48 -2.65 2.56 8.04
N LEU A 49 -2.76 2.48 6.71
CA LEU A 49 -3.83 3.16 5.98
C LEU A 49 -5.21 2.54 6.27
N THR A 50 -5.28 1.22 6.45
CA THR A 50 -6.54 0.51 6.71
C THR A 50 -7.29 1.03 7.94
N PRO A 51 -6.68 1.12 9.14
CA PRO A 51 -7.38 1.66 10.31
C PRO A 51 -7.74 3.15 10.13
N VAL A 52 -6.95 3.94 9.39
CA VAL A 52 -7.28 5.34 9.08
C VAL A 52 -8.54 5.45 8.23
N ILE A 53 -8.67 4.59 7.21
CA ILE A 53 -9.86 4.55 6.34
C ILE A 53 -11.10 4.08 7.13
N LEU A 54 -10.94 3.10 8.02
CA LEU A 54 -12.04 2.51 8.78
C LEU A 54 -12.43 3.32 10.04
N LEU A 55 -11.63 4.28 10.47
CA LEU A 55 -11.89 5.11 11.65
C LEU A 55 -13.30 5.73 11.67
N PRO A 56 -13.83 6.28 10.56
CA PRO A 56 -15.19 6.84 10.54
C PRO A 56 -16.30 5.83 10.83
N MET A 57 -16.10 4.54 10.52
CA MET A 57 -17.07 3.49 10.89
C MET A 57 -17.19 3.33 12.40
N LEU A 58 -16.11 3.56 13.15
CA LEU A 58 -16.16 3.51 14.62
C LEU A 58 -16.90 4.71 15.20
N LEU A 59 -16.84 5.87 14.53
CA LEU A 59 -17.55 7.07 14.95
C LEU A 59 -19.07 6.96 14.78
N ASN A 60 -19.56 6.18 13.80
CA ASN A 60 -20.99 5.85 13.67
C ASN A 60 -21.58 5.17 14.92
N PHE A 61 -20.75 4.56 15.77
CA PHE A 61 -21.27 3.97 17.01
C PHE A 61 -21.72 5.04 18.02
N PHE A 62 -21.13 6.24 17.96
CA PHE A 62 -21.40 7.34 18.88
C PHE A 62 -22.35 8.40 18.30
N PHE A 63 -22.49 8.45 16.97
CA PHE A 63 -23.29 9.45 16.25
C PHE A 63 -24.28 8.78 15.30
N GLU A 64 -25.46 9.37 15.14
CA GLU A 64 -26.54 8.83 14.30
C GLU A 64 -26.06 8.65 12.84
N PRO A 65 -26.12 7.43 12.27
CA PRO A 65 -25.48 7.13 11.00
C PRO A 65 -26.23 7.82 9.85
N GLY A 66 -25.67 8.95 9.39
CA GLY A 66 -26.16 9.65 8.20
C GLY A 66 -25.31 9.37 6.97
N VAL A 67 -25.72 9.97 5.84
CA VAL A 67 -25.03 9.86 4.53
C VAL A 67 -23.59 10.40 4.57
N HIS A 68 -23.24 11.18 5.59
CA HIS A 68 -21.91 11.76 5.76
C HIS A 68 -20.81 10.70 5.96
N VAL A 69 -21.08 9.56 6.62
CA VAL A 69 -20.05 8.52 6.83
C VAL A 69 -19.66 7.77 5.56
N PRO A 70 -20.58 7.23 4.74
CA PRO A 70 -20.18 6.58 3.49
C PRO A 70 -19.47 7.55 2.53
N ILE A 71 -19.85 8.84 2.52
CA ILE A 71 -19.13 9.88 1.75
C ILE A 71 -17.70 10.03 2.27
N LEU A 72 -17.51 10.18 3.57
CA LEU A 72 -16.18 10.33 4.17
C LEU A 72 -15.31 9.10 3.93
N LEU A 73 -15.87 7.90 4.05
CA LEU A 73 -15.19 6.64 3.76
C LEU A 73 -14.71 6.58 2.30
N ALA A 74 -15.57 6.94 1.34
CA ALA A 74 -15.22 6.97 -0.07
C ALA A 74 -14.08 7.96 -0.35
N VAL A 75 -14.13 9.15 0.25
CA VAL A 75 -13.06 10.17 0.12
C VAL A 75 -11.73 9.67 0.68
N LEU A 76 -11.74 9.11 1.90
CA LEU A 76 -10.52 8.56 2.53
C LEU A 76 -9.94 7.39 1.72
N PHE A 77 -10.80 6.53 1.17
CA PHE A 77 -10.36 5.42 0.32
C PHE A 77 -9.68 5.93 -0.96
N LEU A 78 -10.26 6.91 -1.65
CA LEU A 78 -9.67 7.49 -2.85
C LEU A 78 -8.33 8.19 -2.56
N LEU A 79 -8.23 8.89 -1.43
CA LEU A 79 -6.99 9.50 -0.96
C LEU A 79 -5.93 8.42 -0.66
N ALA A 80 -6.30 7.37 0.07
CA ALA A 80 -5.39 6.28 0.40
C ALA A 80 -4.90 5.55 -0.85
N MET A 81 -5.75 5.27 -1.83
CA MET A 81 -5.33 4.70 -3.12
C MET A 81 -4.37 5.62 -3.87
N SER A 82 -4.60 6.93 -3.82
CA SER A 82 -3.73 7.91 -4.48
C SER A 82 -2.34 7.99 -3.82
N LEU A 83 -2.29 7.88 -2.48
CA LEU A 83 -1.08 7.92 -1.66
C LEU A 83 -0.33 6.59 -1.60
N PHE A 84 -1.02 5.45 -1.75
CA PHE A 84 -0.45 4.11 -1.69
C PHE A 84 0.85 3.95 -2.50
N PRO A 85 0.92 4.27 -3.81
CA PRO A 85 2.15 4.08 -4.58
C PRO A 85 3.31 5.02 -4.17
N PHE A 86 3.04 6.04 -3.35
CA PHE A 86 4.07 6.86 -2.74
C PHE A 86 4.69 6.21 -1.50
N LEU A 87 3.93 5.37 -0.80
CA LEU A 87 4.34 4.61 0.39
C LEU A 87 4.97 3.25 0.05
N VAL A 88 4.74 2.75 -1.18
CA VAL A 88 5.36 1.52 -1.68
C VAL A 88 6.88 1.70 -1.85
N GLU A 89 7.64 0.86 -1.16
CA GLU A 89 9.08 0.65 -1.33
C GLU A 89 9.31 -0.83 -1.66
N ILE A 90 10.16 -1.10 -2.66
CA ILE A 90 10.47 -2.45 -3.15
C ILE A 90 11.97 -2.71 -3.05
N GLY A 91 12.34 -3.96 -2.83
CA GLY A 91 13.73 -4.42 -2.78
C GLY A 91 13.87 -5.84 -3.31
N ASN A 92 15.11 -6.32 -3.43
CA ASN A 92 15.42 -7.65 -3.98
C ASN A 92 15.20 -8.79 -2.97
N LYS A 93 15.12 -8.46 -1.68
CA LYS A 93 14.92 -9.45 -0.61
C LYS A 93 13.45 -9.62 -0.29
N GLU A 94 13.00 -10.87 -0.32
CA GLU A 94 11.71 -11.21 0.25
C GLU A 94 11.80 -11.14 1.78
N GLU A 95 11.17 -10.13 2.35
CA GLU A 95 11.06 -10.00 3.79
C GLU A 95 9.71 -10.55 4.24
N TYR A 96 9.73 -11.48 5.20
CA TYR A 96 8.57 -12.04 5.89
C TYR A 96 8.35 -11.34 7.22
N ILE A 97 7.09 -11.24 7.66
CA ILE A 97 6.78 -10.64 8.96
C ILE A 97 7.19 -11.66 10.01
N ASN A 98 8.35 -11.45 10.63
CA ASN A 98 8.78 -12.23 11.79
C ASN A 98 8.09 -11.70 13.04
N PHE A 99 7.03 -12.39 13.47
CA PHE A 99 6.34 -12.10 14.74
C PHE A 99 7.16 -12.51 15.98
N PHE A 100 8.31 -13.18 15.80
CA PHE A 100 9.09 -13.81 16.87
C PHE A 100 10.46 -13.16 17.14
N ASP A 101 10.86 -12.15 16.36
CA ASP A 101 12.09 -11.40 16.62
C ASP A 101 11.78 -10.30 17.66
N LYS A 102 11.93 -10.64 18.94
CA LYS A 102 11.84 -9.72 20.08
C LYS A 102 13.17 -9.66 20.83
#